data_AF-A0A6G0YUI4-F1
#
_entry.id   AF-A0A6G0YUI4-F1
#
_cell.length_a   1.000
_cell.length_b   1.000
_cell.length_c   1.000
_cell.angle_alpha   90.00
_cell.angle_beta   90.00
_cell.angle_gamma   90.00
#
_symmetry.space_group_name_H-M   'P 1'
#
loop_
_entity.id
_entity.type
_entity.pdbx_description
1 polymer ?
#
loop_
_entity_poly.entity_id
_entity_poly.type
_entity_poly.pdbx_seq_one_letter_code
_entity_poly.pdbx_strand_id
1 'polypeptide(L)'
;MSDKSIYILFVLKINTPSFYYQEISIPISSEVKYLGIMLDKKFTLDPHIKSKRKILNSQTSLVLYLCKTIPKTYPASFPIHYYIHFISSAKWCVSNSTFQNDLKLATVNQLATEHYK
;
A
#
# COMPACT_ATOMS: atom_id res chain seq x y z
N MET A 1 -6.04 22.36 9.08
CA MET A 1 -6.99 22.73 8.00
C MET A 1 -7.10 21.53 7.09
N SER A 2 -8.30 21.00 6.88
CA SER A 2 -8.51 19.82 6.03
C SER A 2 -8.50 20.29 4.58
N ASP A 3 -7.43 19.99 3.85
CA ASP A 3 -7.42 20.08 2.39
C ASP A 3 -8.42 19.04 1.87
N LYS A 4 -9.64 19.48 1.58
CA LYS A 4 -10.76 18.60 1.18
C LYS A 4 -10.53 17.92 -0.17
N SER A 5 -9.63 18.47 -0.98
CA SER A 5 -9.28 17.95 -2.30
C SER A 5 -7.78 18.06 -2.54
N ILE A 6 -7.15 16.91 -2.75
CA ILE A 6 -5.75 16.78 -3.17
C ILE A 6 -5.79 16.03 -4.49
N TYR A 7 -5.11 16.53 -5.52
CA TYR A 7 -4.97 15.78 -6.76
C TYR A 7 -3.59 15.16 -6.86
N ILE A 8 -3.57 13.95 -7.40
CA ILE A 8 -2.37 13.20 -7.72
C ILE A 8 -2.33 13.00 -9.22
N LEU A 9 -1.16 13.21 -9.81
CA LEU A 9 -0.97 13.00 -11.24
C LEU A 9 -0.17 11.72 -11.47
N PHE A 10 -0.76 10.77 -12.20
CA PHE A 10 -0.13 9.50 -12.55
C PHE A 10 0.73 9.63 -13.82
N VAL A 11 1.78 10.44 -13.76
CA VAL A 11 2.64 10.73 -14.92
C VAL A 11 4.11 10.55 -14.58
N LEU A 12 4.86 9.97 -15.52
CA LEU A 12 6.30 9.70 -15.38
C LEU A 12 7.18 10.95 -15.55
N LYS A 13 6.69 11.99 -16.24
CA LYS A 13 7.38 13.27 -16.51
C LYS A 13 6.80 14.44 -15.70
N ILE A 14 7.68 15.38 -15.31
CA ILE A 14 7.43 16.46 -14.34
C ILE A 14 6.76 17.72 -14.95
N ASN A 15 6.51 17.78 -16.26
CA ASN A 15 5.82 18.92 -16.88
C ASN A 15 4.32 18.87 -16.61
N THR A 16 3.91 19.24 -15.39
CA THR A 16 2.52 19.20 -14.96
C THR A 16 1.93 20.61 -14.92
N PRO A 17 0.88 20.90 -15.70
CA PRO A 17 0.19 22.18 -15.60
C PRO A 17 -0.52 22.30 -14.23
N SER A 18 -0.54 23.51 -13.68
CA SER A 18 -1.29 23.81 -12.46
C SER A 18 -2.79 23.67 -12.74
N PHE A 19 -3.50 22.90 -11.90
CA PHE A 19 -4.93 22.71 -12.03
C PHE A 19 -5.69 23.65 -11.10
N TYR A 20 -6.64 24.39 -11.66
CA TYR A 20 -7.48 25.33 -10.92
C TYR A 20 -8.92 24.82 -10.92
N TYR A 21 -9.55 24.81 -9.75
CA TYR A 21 -10.98 24.60 -9.62
C TYR A 21 -11.57 25.83 -8.94
N GLN A 22 -12.50 26.52 -9.62
CA GLN A 22 -13.08 27.78 -9.14
C GLN A 22 -12.01 28.83 -8.78
N GLU A 23 -11.00 29.00 -9.65
CA GLU A 23 -9.86 29.91 -9.46
C GLU A 23 -8.92 29.58 -8.29
N ILE A 24 -9.18 28.50 -7.55
CA ILE A 24 -8.32 28.01 -6.47
C ILE A 24 -7.39 26.92 -7.02
N SER A 25 -6.08 27.12 -6.88
CA SER A 25 -5.09 26.10 -7.25
C SER A 25 -5.23 24.90 -6.31
N ILE A 26 -5.51 23.72 -6.86
CA ILE A 26 -5.57 22.51 -6.05
C ILE A 26 -4.13 22.13 -5.65
N PRO A 27 -3.86 21.70 -4.41
CA PRO A 27 -2.54 21.20 -4.04
C PRO A 27 -2.22 19.89 -4.77
N ILE A 28 -0.99 19.81 -5.31
CA ILE A 28 -0.42 18.59 -5.90
C ILE A 28 0.27 17.79 -4.81
N SER A 29 -0.02 16.49 -4.73
CA SER A 29 0.74 15.56 -3.91
C SER A 29 1.32 14.40 -4.74
N SER A 30 2.47 13.88 -4.31
CA SER A 30 3.06 12.67 -4.89
C SER A 30 2.47 11.37 -4.33
N GLU A 31 1.75 11.45 -3.21
CA GLU A 31 1.09 10.33 -2.55
C GLU A 31 -0.27 10.77 -2.02
N VAL A 32 -1.30 9.95 -2.23
CA VAL A 32 -2.66 10.26 -1.75
C VAL A 32 -3.30 9.02 -1.14
N LYS A 33 -4.11 9.23 -0.10
CA LYS A 33 -4.95 8.21 0.47
C LYS A 33 -6.30 8.20 -0.25
N TYR A 34 -6.60 7.12 -0.96
CA TYR A 34 -7.89 6.92 -1.62
C TYR A 34 -8.55 5.65 -1.11
N LEU A 35 -9.79 5.76 -0.60
CA LEU A 35 -10.56 4.62 -0.05
C LEU A 35 -9.80 3.78 0.99
N GLY A 36 -8.89 4.40 1.76
CA GLY A 36 -8.09 3.69 2.76
C GLY A 36 -6.77 3.12 2.24
N ILE A 37 -6.51 3.19 0.94
CA ILE A 37 -5.30 2.71 0.27
C ILE A 37 -4.38 3.90 0.01
N MET A 38 -3.06 3.72 0.17
CA MET A 38 -2.07 4.75 -0.20
C MET A 38 -1.57 4.48 -1.61
N LEU A 39 -1.70 5.48 -2.48
CA LEU A 39 -1.28 5.42 -3.88
C LEU A 39 -0.20 6.46 -4.13
N ASP A 40 0.87 6.07 -4.80
CA ASP A 40 1.91 7.00 -5.26
C ASP A 40 1.60 7.54 -6.68
N LYS A 41 2.37 8.54 -7.11
CA LYS A 41 2.30 9.11 -8.46
C LYS A 41 2.62 8.11 -9.59
N LYS A 42 3.09 6.91 -9.27
CA LYS A 42 3.33 5.82 -10.22
C LYS A 42 2.19 4.80 -10.23
N PHE A 43 1.11 5.06 -9.49
CA PHE A 43 -0.01 4.14 -9.27
C PHE A 43 0.46 2.79 -8.72
N THR A 44 1.41 2.82 -7.79
CA THR A 44 1.97 1.66 -7.10
C THR A 44 1.50 1.65 -5.65
N LEU A 45 1.26 0.46 -5.12
CA LEU A 45 0.91 0.23 -3.71
C LEU A 45 2.13 0.20 -2.78
N ASP A 46 3.33 0.48 -3.30
CA ASP A 46 4.58 0.48 -2.56
C ASP A 46 4.52 1.22 -1.21
N PRO A 47 4.04 2.48 -1.13
CA PRO A 47 3.92 3.16 0.15
C PRO A 47 2.91 2.47 1.08
N HIS A 48 1.79 1.97 0.55
CA HIS A 48 0.80 1.24 1.32
C HIS A 48 1.38 -0.05 1.92
N ILE A 49 2.05 -0.86 1.11
CA ILE A 49 2.66 -2.13 1.52
C ILE A 49 3.77 -1.87 2.55
N LYS A 50 4.62 -0.85 2.34
CA LYS A 50 5.65 -0.45 3.31
C LYS A 50 5.04 -0.03 4.64
N SER A 51 3.96 0.76 4.61
CA SER A 51 3.23 1.21 5.81
C SER A 51 2.64 0.01 6.57
N LYS A 52 1.93 -0.88 5.88
CA LYS A 52 1.38 -2.12 6.46
C LYS A 52 2.48 -3.01 7.05
N ARG A 53 3.60 -3.16 6.34
CA ARG A 53 4.77 -3.93 6.83
C ARG A 53 5.36 -3.31 8.09
N LYS A 54 5.45 -1.97 8.17
CA LYS A 54 5.94 -1.29 9.38
C LYS A 54 5.04 -1.55 10.59
N ILE A 55 3.72 -1.47 10.40
CA ILE A 55 2.72 -1.78 11.44
C ILE A 55 2.88 -3.23 11.88
N LEU A 56 2.87 -4.18 10.94
CA LEU A 56 3.03 -5.60 11.23
C LEU A 56 4.36 -5.89 11.93
N ASN A 57 5.48 -5.32 11.46
CA ASN A 57 6.79 -5.52 12.08
C ASN A 57 6.81 -5.01 13.53
N SER A 58 6.23 -3.84 13.80
CA SER A 58 6.14 -3.33 15.18
C SER A 58 5.31 -4.25 16.09
N GLN A 59 4.23 -4.83 15.57
CA GLN A 59 3.39 -5.80 16.28
C GLN A 59 4.13 -7.12 16.50
N THR A 60 4.81 -7.65 15.48
CA THR A 60 5.64 -8.86 15.59
C THR A 60 6.77 -8.67 16.59
N SER A 61 7.42 -7.49 16.63
CA SER A 61 8.43 -7.18 17.63
C SER A 61 7.87 -7.22 19.06
N LEU A 62 6.66 -6.70 19.29
CA LEU A 62 5.98 -6.79 20.58
C LEU A 62 5.64 -8.24 20.93
N VAL A 63 5.10 -9.02 19.99
CA VAL A 63 4.77 -10.44 20.21
C VAL A 63 6.03 -11.24 20.54
N LEU A 64 7.13 -11.03 19.79
CA LEU A 64 8.41 -11.68 20.06
C LEU A 64 9.00 -11.25 21.41
N TYR A 65 8.85 -9.99 21.80
CA TYR A 65 9.25 -9.50 23.11
C TYR A 65 8.46 -10.21 24.22
N LEU A 66 7.13 -10.24 24.12
CA LEU A 66 6.25 -10.91 25.08
C LEU A 66 6.57 -12.42 25.16
N CYS A 67 6.74 -13.08 24.02
CA CYS A 67 7.12 -14.51 23.97
C CYS A 67 8.49 -14.79 24.60
N LYS A 68 9.46 -13.86 24.54
CA LYS A 68 10.75 -14.01 25.23
C LYS A 68 10.63 -13.83 26.74
N THR A 69 9.70 -12.99 27.19
CA THR A 69 9.47 -12.73 28.63
C THR A 69 8.65 -13.81 29.32
N ILE A 70 7.88 -14.61 28.57
CA ILE A 70 7.17 -15.77 29.13
C ILE A 70 8.20 -16.88 29.40
N PRO A 71 8.30 -17.41 30.63
CA PRO A 71 9.23 -18.50 30.95
C PRO A 71 8.96 -19.72 30.07
N LYS A 72 10.03 -20.36 29.57
CA LYS A 72 10.01 -21.56 28.69
C LYS A 72 9.54 -22.83 29.41
N THR A 73 8.54 -22.75 30.28
CA THR A 73 8.03 -23.86 31.09
C THR A 73 6.77 -24.44 30.48
N TYR A 74 6.82 -24.86 29.21
CA TYR A 74 5.79 -25.74 28.63
C TYR A 74 6.46 -26.70 27.63
N PRO A 75 6.22 -28.02 27.74
CA PRO A 75 6.87 -29.01 26.89
C PRO A 75 6.29 -28.93 25.47
N ALA A 76 7.16 -28.64 24.50
CA ALA A 76 7.19 -29.07 23.10
C ALA A 76 5.90 -29.52 22.35
N SER A 77 4.71 -28.97 22.61
CA SER A 77 3.48 -29.37 21.89
C SER A 77 2.65 -28.23 21.29
N PHE A 78 3.09 -26.96 21.36
CA PHE A 78 2.28 -25.86 20.82
C PHE A 78 2.79 -25.37 19.44
N PRO A 79 2.03 -25.62 18.35
CA PRO A 79 2.39 -25.17 16.98
C PRO A 79 2.28 -23.65 16.77
N ILE A 80 1.87 -22.90 17.81
CA ILE A 80 1.61 -21.45 17.76
C ILE A 80 2.88 -20.68 17.35
N HIS A 81 4.05 -21.10 17.83
CA HIS A 81 5.32 -20.44 17.47
C HIS A 81 5.65 -20.59 15.98
N TYR A 82 5.37 -21.76 15.40
CA TYR A 82 5.58 -22.03 13.97
C TYR A 82 4.58 -21.26 13.09
N TYR A 83 3.32 -21.19 13.51
CA TYR A 83 2.28 -20.42 12.82
C TYR A 83 2.58 -18.91 12.78
N ILE A 84 3.03 -18.32 13.89
CA ILE A 84 3.40 -16.90 13.94
C ILE A 84 4.59 -16.62 13.01
N HIS A 85 5.60 -17.49 13.01
CA HIS A 85 6.74 -17.37 12.10
C HIS A 85 6.31 -17.46 10.64
N PHE A 86 5.46 -18.43 10.29
CA PHE A 86 4.92 -18.61 8.93
C PHE A 86 4.14 -17.38 8.44
N ILE A 87 3.23 -16.84 9.26
CA ILE A 87 2.45 -15.64 8.91
C ILE A 87 3.34 -14.39 8.81
N SER A 88 4.35 -14.25 9.69
CA SER A 88 5.29 -13.13 9.66
C SER A 88 6.24 -13.16 8.46
N SER A 89 6.56 -14.35 7.95
CA SER A 89 7.45 -14.58 6.82
C SER A 89 6.72 -14.55 5.46
N ALA A 90 5.39 -14.63 5.47
CA ALA A 90 4.59 -14.47 4.26
C ALA A 90 4.74 -13.04 3.73
N LYS A 91 5.43 -12.89 2.59
CA LYS A 91 5.50 -11.62 1.85
C LYS A 91 4.11 -11.36 1.25
N TRP A 92 3.31 -10.55 1.93
CA TRP A 92 2.05 -10.00 1.40
C TRP A 92 2.39 -9.01 0.27
N CYS A 93 2.63 -9.55 -0.92
CA CYS A 93 2.80 -8.78 -2.16
C CYS A 93 1.52 -8.89 -2.96
N VAL A 94 0.79 -7.79 -3.09
CA VAL A 94 -0.25 -7.67 -4.12
C VAL A 94 0.46 -7.26 -5.40
N SER A 95 0.38 -8.08 -6.46
CA SER A 95 0.95 -7.70 -7.75
C SER A 95 0.04 -6.68 -8.43
N ASN A 96 0.60 -5.78 -9.24
CA ASN A 96 -0.22 -4.84 -10.01
C ASN A 96 -1.29 -5.54 -10.85
N SER A 97 -1.00 -6.74 -11.37
CA SER A 97 -1.95 -7.57 -12.09
C SER A 97 -3.13 -8.04 -11.23
N THR A 98 -2.89 -8.48 -9.99
CA THR A 98 -3.97 -8.91 -9.09
C THR A 98 -4.81 -7.72 -8.64
N PHE A 99 -4.18 -6.59 -8.34
CA PHE A 99 -4.91 -5.35 -8.02
C PHE A 99 -5.77 -4.82 -9.17
N GLN A 100 -5.23 -4.82 -10.39
CA GLN A 100 -5.98 -4.39 -11.58
C GLN A 100 -7.15 -5.32 -11.86
N ASN A 101 -6.97 -6.63 -11.70
CA ASN A 101 -8.06 -7.60 -11.83
C ASN A 101 -9.15 -7.41 -10.75
N ASP A 102 -8.76 -7.24 -9.49
CA ASP A 102 -9.70 -7.08 -8.37
C ASP A 102 -10.52 -5.79 -8.50
N LEU A 103 -9.89 -4.71 -8.98
CA LEU A 103 -10.56 -3.43 -9.20
C LEU A 103 -11.23 -3.33 -10.57
N LYS A 104 -11.16 -4.37 -11.40
CA LYS A 104 -11.67 -4.38 -12.79
C LYS A 104 -11.13 -3.20 -13.62
N LEU A 105 -9.88 -2.81 -13.38
CA LEU A 105 -9.21 -1.73 -14.11
C LEU A 105 -8.62 -2.28 -15.41
N ALA A 106 -8.83 -1.57 -16.52
CA ALA A 106 -8.24 -1.93 -17.80
C ALA A 106 -6.70 -1.76 -17.75
N THR A 107 -5.99 -2.70 -18.37
CA THR A 107 -4.53 -2.64 -18.48
C THR A 107 -4.13 -1.50 -19.42
N VAL A 108 -2.96 -0.88 -19.18
CA VAL A 108 -2.40 0.19 -20.03
C VAL A 108 -2.42 -0.18 -21.53
N ASN A 109 -2.11 -1.43 -21.87
CA ASN A 109 -2.12 -1.91 -23.25
C ASN A 109 -3.54 -1.91 -23.86
N GLN A 110 -4.55 -2.31 -23.08
CA GLN A 110 -5.94 -2.32 -23.53
C GLN A 110 -6.42 -0.89 -23.82
N LEU A 111 -6.19 0.03 -22.87
CA LEU A 111 -6.51 1.44 -23.01
C LEU A 111 -5.78 2.10 -24.18
N ALA A 112 -4.51 1.78 -24.39
CA ALA A 112 -3.75 2.29 -25.51
C ALA A 112 -4.34 1.83 -26.87
N THR A 113 -4.80 0.58 -26.94
CA THR A 113 -5.43 0.03 -28.15
C THR A 113 -6.82 0.60 -28.40
N GLU A 114 -7.53 1.02 -27.36
CA GLU A 114 -8.83 1.69 -27.49
C GLU A 114 -8.70 3.15 -27.94
N HIS A 115 -7.74 3.89 -27.38
CA HIS A 115 -7.62 5.33 -27.59
C HIS A 115 -6.67 5.77 -28.71
N TYR A 116 -5.68 4.94 -29.07
CA TYR A 116 -4.65 5.28 -30.07
C TYR A 116 -4.69 4.32 -31.27
N LYS A 117 -5.89 4.07 -31.82
CA LYS A 117 -6.04 3.43 -33.14
C LYS A 117 -5.66 4.35 -34.27
#